data_AF-A0A383D6X5-F1
#
_entry.id   AF-A0A383D6X5-F1
#
_cell.length_a   1.000
_cell.length_b   1.000
_cell.length_c   1.000
_cell.angle_alpha   90.00
_cell.angle_beta   90.00
_cell.angle_gamma   90.00
#
_symmetry.space_group_name_H-M   'P 1'
#
loop_
_entity.id
_entity.type
_entity.pdbx_description
1 polymer ?
#
loop_
_entity_poly.entity_id
_entity_poly.type
_entity_poly.pdbx_seq_one_letter_code
_entity_poly.pdbx_strand_id
1 'polypeptide(L)'
;NKVIDVWTHATNNVAATMMDGLQSNEQGFNPVYMMADSGARGSQDQIKQLAGMRGLMAKPKKSMTGGKGEIIESPITSNFKEGLSVQEYFISTHGARKGLADTALKTADAGYLTRRLVDVAQDVVISETDCGTINGILADDLKEGEDIIEPLSERVLGRTVLEDFIEQGKGKIKSGTLIRDDEAKIVSDSNIESLRIRSVLTCESLRGVCAKCYGWNPSNHKLVDLGTSVGIQAAQS
;
A
#
# COMPACT_ATOMS: atom_id res chain seq x y z
N ASN A 1 -6.02 28.02 13.09
CA ASN A 1 -6.55 26.63 13.13
C ASN A 1 -8.07 26.56 13.17
N LYS A 2 -8.79 27.17 14.13
CA LYS A 2 -10.27 27.10 14.17
C LYS A 2 -10.98 27.44 12.85
N VAL A 3 -10.52 28.46 12.11
CA VAL A 3 -11.10 28.84 10.81
C VAL A 3 -10.87 27.77 9.73
N ILE A 4 -9.68 27.17 9.71
CA ILE A 4 -9.31 26.07 8.81
C ILE A 4 -10.19 24.84 9.10
N ASP A 5 -10.42 24.54 10.37
CA ASP A 5 -11.25 23.39 10.78
C ASP A 5 -12.71 23.60 10.34
N VAL A 6 -13.26 24.79 10.56
CA VAL A 6 -14.63 25.14 10.11
C VAL A 6 -14.78 24.98 8.61
N TRP A 7 -13.82 25.48 7.83
CA TRP A 7 -13.85 25.33 6.37
C TRP A 7 -13.68 23.88 5.91
N THR A 8 -12.88 23.09 6.63
CA THR A 8 -12.71 21.66 6.35
C THR A 8 -14.02 20.91 6.58
N HIS A 9 -14.71 21.18 7.69
CA HIS A 9 -16.04 20.62 7.96
C HIS A 9 -17.07 21.04 6.92
N ALA A 10 -17.10 22.32 6.54
CA ALA A 10 -18.01 22.81 5.50
C ALA A 10 -17.76 22.12 4.15
N THR A 11 -16.49 21.96 3.76
CA THR A 11 -16.08 21.27 2.52
C THR A 11 -16.58 19.82 2.52
N ASN A 12 -16.39 19.11 3.64
CA ASN A 12 -16.79 17.71 3.76
C ASN A 12 -18.31 17.54 3.77
N ASN A 13 -19.04 18.44 4.43
CA ASN A 13 -20.50 18.41 4.43
C ASN A 13 -21.06 18.62 3.02
N VAL A 14 -20.54 19.61 2.28
CA VAL A 14 -20.94 19.86 0.88
C VAL A 14 -20.60 18.65 0.00
N ALA A 15 -19.43 18.03 0.19
CA ALA A 15 -19.03 16.84 -0.54
C ALA A 15 -19.98 15.66 -0.29
N ALA A 16 -20.36 15.41 0.97
CA ALA A 16 -21.29 14.35 1.33
C ALA A 16 -22.66 14.56 0.71
N THR A 17 -23.26 15.75 0.88
CA THR A 17 -24.57 16.06 0.29
C THR A 17 -24.56 15.97 -1.24
N MET A 18 -23.47 16.37 -1.88
CA MET A 18 -23.31 16.25 -3.33
C MET A 18 -23.24 14.78 -3.77
N MET A 19 -22.50 13.94 -3.04
CA MET A 19 -22.42 12.50 -3.34
C MET A 19 -23.77 11.79 -3.16
N ASP A 20 -24.50 12.08 -2.09
CA ASP A 20 -25.85 11.54 -1.85
C ASP A 20 -26.83 11.94 -2.98
N GLY A 21 -26.71 13.19 -3.44
CA GLY A 21 -27.48 13.69 -4.58
C GLY A 21 -27.14 12.99 -5.89
N LEU A 22 -25.85 12.70 -6.15
CA LEU A 22 -25.43 11.96 -7.34
C LEU A 22 -25.84 10.48 -7.30
N GLN A 23 -25.81 9.86 -6.12
CA GLN A 23 -26.22 8.48 -5.92
C GLN A 23 -27.73 8.27 -6.15
N SER A 24 -28.55 9.22 -5.71
CA SER A 24 -30.01 9.16 -5.89
C SER A 24 -30.47 9.60 -7.28
N ASN A 25 -29.62 10.25 -8.06
CA ASN A 25 -29.91 10.71 -9.41
C ASN A 25 -29.96 9.55 -10.41
N GLU A 26 -30.92 9.60 -11.34
CA GLU A 26 -31.11 8.56 -12.37
C GLU A 26 -31.19 7.13 -11.79
N GLN A 27 -31.77 6.98 -10.59
CA GLN A 27 -31.83 5.69 -9.87
C GLN A 27 -30.45 5.04 -9.64
N GLY A 28 -29.40 5.85 -9.50
CA GLY A 28 -28.02 5.39 -9.32
C GLY A 28 -27.25 5.18 -10.62
N PHE A 29 -27.86 5.43 -11.78
CA PHE A 29 -27.21 5.31 -13.09
C PHE A 29 -26.54 6.60 -13.58
N ASN A 30 -26.35 7.57 -12.69
CA ASN A 30 -25.56 8.76 -13.03
C ASN A 30 -24.15 8.34 -13.48
N PRO A 31 -23.71 8.69 -14.70
CA PRO A 31 -22.44 8.20 -15.25
C PRO A 31 -21.22 8.57 -14.40
N VAL A 32 -21.21 9.75 -13.78
CA VAL A 32 -20.11 10.21 -12.93
C VAL A 32 -20.03 9.43 -11.63
N TYR A 33 -21.20 9.13 -11.04
CA TYR A 33 -21.28 8.28 -9.85
C TYR A 33 -20.84 6.85 -10.16
N MET A 34 -21.36 6.26 -11.24
CA MET A 34 -20.99 4.90 -11.67
C MET A 34 -19.48 4.74 -11.91
N MET A 35 -18.81 5.74 -12.52
CA MET A 35 -17.37 5.68 -12.77
C MET A 35 -16.53 5.65 -11.50
N ALA A 36 -16.95 6.37 -10.45
CA ALA A 36 -16.25 6.38 -9.17
C ALA A 36 -16.61 5.18 -8.29
N ASP A 37 -17.89 4.79 -8.24
CA ASP A 37 -18.37 3.66 -7.44
C ASP A 37 -17.82 2.32 -7.95
N SER A 38 -17.74 2.15 -9.27
CA SER A 38 -17.12 0.97 -9.89
C SER A 38 -15.59 0.92 -9.74
N GLY A 39 -14.95 1.99 -9.25
CA GLY A 39 -13.49 2.11 -9.19
C GLY A 39 -12.80 2.21 -10.55
N ALA A 40 -13.55 2.38 -11.65
CA ALA A 40 -12.99 2.45 -12.99
C ALA A 40 -12.11 3.70 -13.18
N ARG A 41 -12.61 4.88 -12.76
CA ARG A 41 -11.87 6.14 -12.78
C ARG A 41 -12.62 7.20 -12.00
N GLY A 42 -11.92 7.92 -11.14
CA GLY A 42 -12.50 8.98 -10.33
C GLY A 42 -12.49 8.62 -8.85
N SER A 43 -12.07 9.56 -8.02
CA SER A 43 -12.25 9.48 -6.57
C SER A 43 -13.30 10.47 -6.11
N GLN A 44 -13.87 10.26 -4.91
CA GLN A 44 -14.79 11.22 -4.28
C GLN A 44 -14.17 12.61 -4.20
N ASP A 45 -12.86 12.71 -3.94
CA ASP A 45 -12.13 13.99 -3.93
C ASP A 45 -12.07 14.68 -5.30
N GLN A 46 -12.00 13.93 -6.40
CA GLN A 46 -12.04 14.49 -7.75
C GLN A 46 -13.45 14.98 -8.10
N ILE A 47 -14.48 14.21 -7.75
CA ILE A 47 -15.89 14.60 -7.95
C ILE A 47 -16.24 15.84 -7.12
N LYS A 48 -15.76 15.91 -5.87
CA LYS A 48 -15.88 17.08 -5.00
C LYS A 48 -15.40 18.37 -5.66
N GLN A 49 -14.31 18.32 -6.43
CA GLN A 49 -13.80 19.50 -7.14
C GLN A 49 -14.63 19.87 -8.39
N LEU A 50 -15.37 18.92 -8.97
CA LEU A 50 -16.21 19.14 -10.14
C LEU A 50 -17.55 19.78 -9.79
N ALA A 51 -18.21 19.29 -8.75
CA ALA A 51 -19.60 19.64 -8.43
C ALA A 51 -19.84 20.12 -6.99
N GLY A 52 -18.87 19.95 -6.09
CA GLY A 52 -18.96 20.40 -4.70
C GLY A 52 -18.23 21.72 -4.49
N MET A 53 -17.33 21.75 -3.52
CA MET A 53 -16.42 22.85 -3.21
C MET A 53 -14.99 22.36 -3.41
N ARG A 54 -14.14 23.15 -4.07
CA ARG A 54 -12.72 22.79 -4.24
C ARG A 54 -11.95 22.81 -2.92
N GLY A 55 -12.30 23.74 -2.02
CA GLY A 55 -11.84 23.76 -0.63
C GLY A 55 -10.53 24.53 -0.43
N LEU A 56 -9.82 24.19 0.64
CA LEU A 56 -8.60 24.88 1.07
C LEU A 56 -7.38 24.45 0.25
N MET A 57 -6.52 25.42 -0.07
CA MET A 57 -5.28 25.19 -0.82
C MET A 57 -4.05 25.47 0.05
N ALA A 58 -2.98 24.71 -0.18
CA ALA A 58 -1.72 24.94 0.50
C ALA A 58 -0.91 26.06 -0.17
N LYS A 59 -0.39 26.98 0.63
CA LYS A 59 0.56 27.99 0.19
C LYS A 59 1.95 27.35 0.02
N PRO A 60 2.69 27.70 -1.06
CA PRO A 60 4.07 27.28 -1.19
C PRO A 60 4.94 28.05 -0.18
N LYS A 61 5.60 27.32 0.73
CA LYS A 61 6.64 27.88 1.60
C LYS A 61 7.96 27.99 0.84
N LYS A 62 8.72 29.06 1.09
CA LYS A 62 10.11 29.24 0.63
C LYS A 62 11.17 28.66 1.60
N SER A 63 10.77 28.15 2.77
CA SER A 63 11.71 27.76 3.84
C SER A 63 11.87 26.24 3.95
N MET A 64 13.13 25.78 3.99
CA MET A 64 13.61 24.41 4.24
C MET A 64 13.30 23.87 5.65
N THR A 65 12.43 24.54 6.42
CA THR A 65 12.00 24.08 7.74
C THR A 65 10.73 23.24 7.58
N GLY A 66 10.86 21.92 7.82
CA GLY A 66 9.92 20.84 7.51
C GLY A 66 8.54 20.85 8.17
N GLY A 67 7.91 22.01 8.36
CA GLY A 67 6.51 22.11 8.74
C GLY A 67 5.58 21.94 7.52
N LYS A 68 4.47 21.23 7.72
CA LYS A 68 3.34 21.14 6.76
C LYS A 68 3.05 22.51 6.12
N GLY A 69 2.76 22.50 4.82
CA GLY A 69 2.47 23.71 4.05
C GLY A 69 1.44 24.57 4.77
N GLU A 70 1.66 25.88 4.84
CA GLU A 70 0.71 26.79 5.46
C GLU A 70 -0.57 26.78 4.62
N ILE A 71 -1.71 26.50 5.23
CA ILE A 71 -2.99 26.45 4.51
C ILE A 71 -3.50 27.88 4.35
N ILE A 72 -3.94 28.24 3.15
CA ILE A 72 -4.56 29.54 2.89
C ILE A 72 -5.94 29.53 3.56
N GLU A 73 -6.19 30.48 4.47
CA GLU A 73 -7.43 30.52 5.27
C GLU A 73 -8.68 30.88 4.45
N SER A 74 -8.51 31.38 3.23
CA SER A 74 -9.58 31.64 2.26
C SER A 74 -9.71 30.45 1.30
N PRO A 75 -10.80 29.65 1.37
CA PRO A 75 -11.01 28.52 0.49
C PRO A 75 -11.52 28.97 -0.89
N ILE A 76 -11.42 28.05 -1.85
CA ILE A 76 -12.11 28.16 -3.14
C ILE A 76 -13.50 27.56 -2.96
N THR A 77 -14.52 28.44 -2.93
CA THR A 77 -15.92 28.03 -2.77
C THR A 77 -16.49 27.49 -4.08
N SER A 78 -16.01 28.00 -5.21
CA SER A 78 -16.49 27.63 -6.54
C SER A 78 -15.98 26.24 -6.97
N ASN A 79 -16.65 25.63 -7.94
CA ASN A 79 -16.28 24.35 -8.54
C ASN A 79 -16.03 24.48 -10.05
N PHE A 80 -15.54 23.40 -10.68
CA PHE A 80 -15.25 23.44 -12.12
C PHE A 80 -16.50 23.56 -13.00
N LYS A 81 -17.68 23.16 -12.51
CA LYS A 81 -18.94 23.34 -13.22
C LYS A 81 -19.38 24.80 -13.25
N GLU A 82 -19.19 25.53 -12.16
CA GLU A 82 -19.53 26.96 -12.01
C GLU A 82 -18.46 27.88 -12.59
N GLY A 83 -17.22 27.40 -12.67
CA GLY A 83 -16.06 28.19 -13.06
C GLY A 83 -15.34 28.80 -11.86
N LEU A 84 -14.10 29.26 -12.09
CA LEU A 84 -13.25 29.84 -11.06
C LEU A 84 -13.03 31.32 -11.36
N SER A 85 -13.09 32.17 -10.34
CA SER A 85 -12.65 33.56 -10.46
C SER A 85 -11.13 33.64 -10.70
N VAL A 86 -10.66 34.80 -11.19
CA VAL A 86 -9.23 35.03 -11.44
C VAL A 86 -8.39 34.79 -10.18
N GLN A 87 -8.89 35.19 -9.01
CA GLN A 87 -8.19 35.02 -7.74
C GLN A 87 -8.15 33.54 -7.31
N GLU A 88 -9.28 32.83 -7.38
CA GLU A 88 -9.34 31.40 -7.03
C GLU A 88 -8.47 30.55 -7.96
N TYR A 89 -8.50 30.87 -9.27
CA TYR A 89 -7.64 30.22 -10.25
C TYR A 89 -6.16 30.46 -9.94
N PHE A 90 -5.77 31.70 -9.66
CA PHE A 90 -4.39 32.05 -9.30
C PHE A 90 -3.92 31.32 -8.03
N ILE A 91 -4.78 31.21 -7.01
CA ILE A 91 -4.48 30.42 -5.80
C ILE A 91 -4.25 28.94 -6.15
N SER A 92 -5.10 28.36 -7.00
CA SER A 92 -4.96 26.97 -7.44
C SER A 92 -3.67 26.69 -8.22
N THR A 93 -3.13 27.67 -8.96
CA THR A 93 -1.88 27.48 -9.73
C THR A 93 -0.67 27.14 -8.86
N HIS A 94 -0.62 27.64 -7.63
CA HIS A 94 0.52 27.41 -6.74
C HIS A 94 0.62 25.94 -6.32
N GLY A 95 -0.51 25.37 -5.90
CA GLY A 95 -0.62 23.95 -5.56
C GLY A 95 -0.34 23.06 -6.76
N ALA A 96 -0.91 23.38 -7.92
CA ALA A 96 -0.70 22.62 -9.16
C ALA A 96 0.77 22.63 -9.60
N ARG A 97 1.42 23.80 -9.63
CA ARG A 97 2.84 23.91 -10.00
C ARG A 97 3.75 23.16 -9.04
N LYS A 98 3.50 23.27 -7.73
CA LYS A 98 4.26 22.51 -6.73
C LYS A 98 4.07 21.01 -6.91
N GLY A 99 2.84 20.54 -7.11
CA GLY A 99 2.55 19.12 -7.36
C GLY A 99 3.31 18.59 -8.58
N LEU A 100 3.24 19.32 -9.71
CA LEU A 100 3.95 18.94 -10.93
C LEU A 100 5.48 18.93 -10.75
N ALA A 101 6.03 19.94 -10.08
CA ALA A 101 7.45 20.01 -9.79
C ALA A 101 7.91 18.90 -8.83
N ASP A 102 7.16 18.65 -7.76
CA ASP A 102 7.45 17.59 -6.79
C ASP A 102 7.37 16.21 -7.47
N THR A 103 6.39 15.97 -8.33
CA THR A 103 6.32 14.71 -9.11
C THR A 103 7.55 14.58 -10.00
N ALA A 104 7.91 15.62 -10.76
CA ALA A 104 9.08 15.57 -11.64
C ALA A 104 10.39 15.32 -10.90
N LEU A 105 10.58 15.93 -9.72
CA LEU A 105 11.76 15.72 -8.88
C LEU A 105 11.76 14.31 -8.26
N LYS A 106 10.64 13.87 -7.70
CA LYS A 106 10.52 12.55 -7.06
C LYS A 106 10.66 11.39 -8.05
N THR A 107 10.34 11.59 -9.33
CA THR A 107 10.59 10.57 -10.37
C THR A 107 12.08 10.22 -10.46
N ALA A 108 12.97 11.20 -10.37
CA ALA A 108 14.41 10.95 -10.38
C ALA A 108 14.87 10.22 -9.13
N ASP A 109 14.35 10.60 -7.96
CA ASP A 109 14.69 9.96 -6.68
C ASP A 109 14.24 8.49 -6.62
N ALA A 110 13.03 8.19 -7.11
CA ALA A 110 12.51 6.83 -7.17
C ALA A 110 13.38 5.94 -8.08
N GLY A 111 13.71 6.42 -9.29
CA GLY A 111 14.59 5.68 -10.20
C GLY A 111 16.00 5.49 -9.63
N TYR A 112 16.53 6.49 -8.95
CA TYR A 112 17.83 6.41 -8.28
C TYR A 112 17.81 5.39 -7.14
N LEU A 113 16.74 5.35 -6.33
CA LEU A 113 16.57 4.38 -5.26
C LEU A 113 16.51 2.95 -5.81
N THR A 114 15.66 2.69 -6.81
CA THR A 114 15.58 1.38 -7.46
C THR A 114 16.94 0.94 -8.01
N ARG A 115 17.69 1.85 -8.65
CA ARG A 115 19.04 1.55 -9.12
C ARG A 115 19.96 1.11 -7.98
N ARG A 116 19.98 1.84 -6.86
CA ARG A 116 20.80 1.48 -5.68
C ARG A 116 20.37 0.15 -5.05
N LEU A 117 19.07 -0.13 -5.01
CA LEU A 117 18.56 -1.41 -4.51
C LEU A 117 19.03 -2.56 -5.41
N VAL A 118 18.96 -2.39 -6.73
CA VAL A 118 19.47 -3.38 -7.71
C VAL A 118 20.98 -3.57 -7.56
N ASP A 119 21.76 -2.49 -7.45
CA ASP A 119 23.22 -2.56 -7.28
C ASP A 119 23.64 -3.42 -6.07
N VAL A 120 22.86 -3.38 -4.98
CA VAL A 120 23.11 -4.16 -3.76
C VAL A 120 22.57 -5.58 -3.85
N ALA A 121 21.41 -5.76 -4.50
CA ALA A 121 20.68 -7.03 -4.51
C ALA A 121 20.94 -7.90 -5.74
N GLN A 122 21.68 -7.44 -6.76
CA GLN A 122 21.88 -8.16 -8.02
C GLN A 122 22.46 -9.58 -7.85
N ASP A 123 23.29 -9.79 -6.84
CA ASP A 123 23.95 -11.08 -6.58
C ASP A 123 23.05 -12.07 -5.82
N VAL A 124 21.85 -11.64 -5.41
CA VAL A 124 20.88 -12.48 -4.68
C VAL A 124 20.07 -13.30 -5.68
N VAL A 125 20.55 -14.52 -5.92
CA VAL A 125 19.91 -15.54 -6.77
C VAL A 125 19.53 -16.77 -5.96
N ILE A 126 18.53 -17.51 -6.41
CA ILE A 126 18.20 -18.81 -5.81
C ILE A 126 19.23 -19.84 -6.27
N SER A 127 20.07 -20.31 -5.35
CA SER A 127 21.24 -21.16 -5.66
C SER A 127 21.00 -22.65 -5.37
N GLU A 128 20.19 -22.95 -4.37
CA GLU A 128 19.91 -24.31 -3.91
C GLU A 128 18.48 -24.44 -3.39
N THR A 129 18.00 -25.67 -3.23
CA THR A 129 16.62 -25.92 -2.81
C THR A 129 16.41 -25.75 -1.31
N ASP A 130 17.35 -26.21 -0.49
CA ASP A 130 17.27 -26.20 0.97
C ASP A 130 18.66 -26.04 1.59
N CYS A 131 18.89 -24.97 2.36
CA CYS A 131 20.13 -24.78 3.10
C CYS A 131 20.18 -25.56 4.43
N GLY A 132 19.07 -26.19 4.84
CA GLY A 132 19.01 -26.98 6.08
C GLY A 132 18.97 -26.14 7.36
N THR A 133 18.88 -24.81 7.28
CA THR A 133 18.87 -23.96 8.47
C THR A 133 17.72 -24.32 9.42
N ILE A 134 18.05 -24.29 10.71
CA ILE A 134 17.13 -24.40 11.85
C ILE A 134 16.73 -23.03 12.38
N ASN A 135 17.23 -21.95 11.77
CA ASN A 135 16.93 -20.58 12.15
C ASN A 135 15.80 -20.01 11.28
N GLY A 136 14.93 -19.24 11.90
CA GLY A 136 13.83 -18.56 11.24
C GLY A 136 13.39 -17.33 12.02
N ILE A 137 12.37 -16.66 11.50
CA ILE A 137 11.76 -15.51 12.14
C ILE A 137 10.39 -15.89 12.70
N LEU A 138 10.02 -15.26 13.82
CA LEU A 138 8.68 -15.35 14.36
C LEU A 138 7.78 -14.40 13.55
N ALA A 139 6.71 -14.93 12.96
CA ALA A 139 5.69 -14.15 12.27
C ALA A 139 4.42 -14.14 13.12
N ASP A 140 3.89 -12.95 13.35
CA ASP A 140 2.70 -12.66 14.17
C ASP A 140 1.78 -11.72 13.40
N ASP A 141 0.55 -11.51 13.87
CA ASP A 141 -0.36 -10.50 13.32
C ASP A 141 0.30 -9.11 13.28
N LEU A 142 0.11 -8.37 12.18
CA LEU A 142 0.47 -6.95 12.15
C LEU A 142 -0.65 -6.12 12.77
N LYS A 143 -0.42 -5.63 13.98
CA LYS A 143 -1.38 -4.83 14.76
C LYS A 143 -0.92 -3.37 14.86
N GLU A 144 -1.82 -2.42 14.62
CA GLU A 144 -1.60 -1.00 14.91
C GLU A 144 -2.64 -0.56 15.95
N GLY A 145 -2.23 -0.59 17.23
CA GLY A 145 -3.17 -0.40 18.34
C GLY A 145 -4.03 -1.64 18.57
N GLU A 146 -5.35 -1.48 18.49
CA GLU A 146 -6.33 -2.58 18.61
C GLU A 146 -6.73 -3.16 17.24
N ASP A 147 -6.41 -2.47 16.14
CA ASP A 147 -6.78 -2.89 14.80
C ASP A 147 -5.73 -3.86 14.21
N ILE A 148 -6.20 -5.01 13.72
CA ILE A 148 -5.39 -5.96 12.96
C ILE A 148 -5.34 -5.45 11.52
N ILE A 149 -4.17 -5.00 11.06
CA ILE A 149 -3.95 -4.55 9.68
C ILE A 149 -3.81 -5.76 8.76
N GLU A 150 -2.99 -6.73 9.17
CA GLU A 150 -2.70 -7.93 8.37
C GLU A 150 -2.68 -9.15 9.30
N PRO A 151 -3.59 -10.13 9.09
CA PRO A 151 -3.65 -11.32 9.92
C PRO A 151 -2.46 -12.26 9.65
N LEU A 152 -2.12 -13.09 10.63
CA LEU A 152 -1.03 -14.06 10.53
C LEU A 152 -1.14 -14.95 9.28
N SER A 153 -2.34 -15.41 8.94
CA SER A 153 -2.60 -16.30 7.80
C SER A 153 -2.17 -15.72 6.45
N GLU A 154 -2.36 -14.41 6.25
CA GLU A 154 -1.90 -13.69 5.05
C GLU A 154 -0.38 -13.51 5.06
N ARG A 155 0.21 -13.17 6.22
CA ARG A 155 1.66 -12.96 6.35
C ARG A 155 2.50 -14.21 6.09
N VAL A 156 1.99 -15.38 6.49
CA VAL A 156 2.71 -16.66 6.35
C VAL A 156 2.45 -17.33 5.01
N LEU A 157 1.50 -16.83 4.22
CA LEU A 157 1.15 -17.39 2.91
C LEU A 157 2.37 -17.40 1.99
N GLY A 158 2.65 -18.56 1.39
CA GLY A 158 3.79 -18.74 0.49
C GLY A 158 5.16 -18.83 1.17
N ARG A 159 5.21 -18.82 2.50
CA ARG A 159 6.43 -19.06 3.28
C ARG A 159 6.53 -20.53 3.69
N THR A 160 7.73 -20.95 4.06
CA THR A 160 7.98 -22.32 4.52
C THR A 160 8.06 -22.36 6.04
N VAL A 161 7.33 -23.29 6.66
CA VAL A 161 7.30 -23.43 8.13
C VAL A 161 8.59 -24.06 8.63
N LEU A 162 9.09 -23.58 9.76
CA LEU A 162 10.30 -24.10 10.39
C LEU A 162 10.00 -25.23 11.38
N GLU A 163 8.90 -25.14 12.13
CA GLU A 163 8.54 -26.09 13.18
C GLU A 163 7.29 -26.91 12.81
N ASP A 164 7.21 -28.14 13.32
CA ASP A 164 6.00 -28.95 13.18
C ASP A 164 4.86 -28.26 13.94
N PHE A 165 3.80 -27.90 13.24
CA PHE A 165 2.56 -27.44 13.85
C PHE A 165 1.55 -28.60 13.89
N ILE A 166 1.12 -28.96 15.11
CA ILE A 166 0.15 -30.01 15.36
C ILE A 166 -1.00 -29.40 16.14
N GLU A 167 -2.17 -29.26 15.50
CA GLU A 167 -3.38 -28.91 16.20
C GLU A 167 -4.25 -30.13 16.45
N GLN A 168 -4.85 -30.21 17.65
CA GLN A 168 -5.74 -31.30 18.01
C GLN A 168 -7.00 -31.27 17.14
N GLY A 169 -7.04 -32.11 16.11
CA GLY A 169 -8.24 -32.36 15.30
C GLY A 169 -8.34 -31.63 13.95
N LYS A 170 -7.42 -30.71 13.61
CA LYS A 170 -7.52 -29.88 12.38
C LYS A 170 -6.43 -30.10 11.32
N GLY A 171 -5.41 -30.90 11.62
CA GLY A 171 -4.35 -31.25 10.67
C GLY A 171 -2.95 -31.00 11.24
N LYS A 172 -1.94 -31.58 10.58
CA LYS A 172 -0.53 -31.43 10.94
C LYS A 172 0.22 -30.76 9.80
N ILE A 173 0.71 -29.55 10.01
CA ILE A 173 1.67 -28.90 9.11
C ILE A 173 3.06 -29.34 9.55
N LYS A 174 3.78 -30.07 8.70
CA LYS A 174 5.14 -30.51 9.01
C LYS A 174 6.13 -29.36 8.76
N SER A 175 7.22 -29.38 9.51
CA SER A 175 8.41 -28.58 9.24
C SER A 175 8.85 -28.76 7.78
N GLY A 176 9.22 -27.67 7.13
CA GLY A 176 9.63 -27.64 5.73
C GLY A 176 8.49 -27.65 4.72
N THR A 177 7.23 -27.59 5.16
CA THR A 177 6.06 -27.45 4.28
C THR A 177 5.89 -26.00 3.84
N LEU A 178 5.66 -25.79 2.54
CA LEU A 178 5.29 -24.51 1.97
C LEU A 178 3.81 -24.24 2.26
N ILE A 179 3.50 -23.11 2.90
CA ILE A 179 2.13 -22.73 3.21
C ILE A 179 1.42 -22.29 1.91
N ARG A 180 0.36 -23.00 1.53
CA ARG A 180 -0.60 -22.57 0.50
C ARG A 180 -1.92 -22.19 1.17
N ASP A 181 -2.94 -21.95 0.37
CA ASP A 181 -4.26 -21.50 0.86
C ASP A 181 -4.89 -22.50 1.84
N ASP A 182 -4.67 -23.80 1.66
CA ASP A 182 -5.24 -24.83 2.54
C ASP A 182 -4.54 -24.85 3.91
N GLU A 183 -3.21 -24.76 3.93
CA GLU A 183 -2.45 -24.65 5.19
C GLU A 183 -2.69 -23.30 5.87
N ALA A 184 -2.84 -22.21 5.11
CA ALA A 184 -3.15 -20.89 5.65
C ALA A 184 -4.53 -20.84 6.32
N LYS A 185 -5.53 -21.57 5.79
CA LYS A 185 -6.83 -21.74 6.45
C LYS A 185 -6.71 -22.50 7.77
N ILE A 186 -5.90 -23.55 7.81
CA ILE A 186 -5.63 -24.27 9.07
C ILE A 186 -5.01 -23.31 10.09
N VAL A 187 -4.06 -22.47 9.69
CA VAL A 187 -3.46 -21.44 10.57
C VAL A 187 -4.51 -20.42 11.01
N SER A 188 -5.41 -20.00 10.13
CA SER A 188 -6.49 -19.05 10.47
C SER A 188 -7.54 -19.64 11.42
N ASP A 189 -7.85 -20.92 11.28
CA ASP A 189 -8.82 -21.64 12.12
C ASP A 189 -8.22 -22.05 13.47
N SER A 190 -6.90 -22.00 13.57
CA SER A 190 -6.13 -22.28 14.78
C SER A 190 -6.00 -21.04 15.65
N ASN A 191 -5.97 -21.22 16.97
CA ASN A 191 -5.84 -20.09 17.89
C ASN A 191 -4.35 -19.72 18.17
N ILE A 192 -3.53 -19.70 17.11
CA ILE A 192 -2.09 -19.42 17.20
C ILE A 192 -1.86 -17.91 17.14
N GLU A 193 -1.02 -17.40 18.04
CA GLU A 193 -0.58 -16.00 18.02
C GLU A 193 0.66 -15.78 17.14
N SER A 194 1.52 -16.80 17.00
CA SER A 194 2.82 -16.70 16.34
C SER A 194 3.24 -18.00 15.64
N LEU A 195 3.88 -17.91 14.47
CA LEU A 195 4.43 -19.05 13.74
C LEU A 195 5.89 -18.80 13.33
N ARG A 196 6.77 -19.78 13.55
CA ARG A 196 8.15 -19.70 13.05
C ARG A 196 8.22 -20.08 11.57
N ILE A 197 8.64 -19.12 10.76
CA ILE A 197 8.83 -19.29 9.32
C ILE A 197 10.29 -19.13 8.94
N ARG A 198 10.68 -19.78 7.83
CA ARG A 198 11.98 -19.54 7.21
C ARG A 198 12.01 -18.17 6.56
N SER A 199 13.17 -17.52 6.65
CA SER A 199 13.40 -16.20 6.07
C SER A 199 14.70 -16.17 5.28
N VAL A 200 14.76 -15.29 4.30
CA VAL A 200 15.99 -14.98 3.55
C VAL A 200 17.08 -14.40 4.46
N LEU A 201 16.70 -13.74 5.57
CA LEU A 201 17.64 -13.14 6.52
C LEU A 201 18.37 -14.17 7.39
N THR A 202 17.78 -15.35 7.59
CA THR A 202 18.35 -16.44 8.39
C THR A 202 18.84 -17.59 7.53
N CYS A 203 18.99 -17.36 6.22
CA CYS A 203 19.45 -18.37 5.28
C CYS A 203 20.95 -18.64 5.46
N GLU A 204 21.34 -19.91 5.50
CA GLU A 204 22.73 -20.35 5.66
C GLU A 204 23.38 -20.78 4.33
N SER A 205 22.78 -20.38 3.20
CA SER A 205 23.36 -20.67 1.88
C SER A 205 24.66 -19.90 1.67
N LEU A 206 25.69 -20.56 1.12
CA LEU A 206 27.01 -19.96 0.90
C LEU A 206 27.02 -18.88 -0.18
N ARG A 207 26.15 -19.00 -1.18
CA ARG A 207 26.00 -18.04 -2.28
C ARG A 207 24.52 -17.89 -2.60
N GLY A 208 24.00 -16.68 -2.61
CA GLY A 208 22.58 -16.44 -2.87
C GLY A 208 21.69 -16.91 -1.73
N VAL A 209 20.51 -17.44 -2.05
CA VAL A 209 19.49 -17.83 -1.07
C VAL A 209 18.87 -19.17 -1.45
N CYS A 210 18.42 -19.94 -0.45
CA CYS A 210 17.75 -21.21 -0.64
C CYS A 210 16.27 -21.04 -1.05
N ALA A 211 15.74 -21.91 -1.92
CA ALA A 211 14.36 -21.83 -2.40
C ALA A 211 13.33 -21.90 -1.24
N LYS A 212 13.53 -22.78 -0.26
CA LYS A 212 12.66 -22.89 0.93
C LYS A 212 12.72 -21.66 1.85
N CYS A 213 13.83 -20.94 1.86
CA CYS A 213 14.06 -19.76 2.70
C CYS A 213 13.36 -18.54 2.11
N TYR A 214 13.29 -18.47 0.78
CA TYR A 214 12.53 -17.49 0.04
C TYR A 214 11.03 -17.80 0.06
N GLY A 215 10.65 -19.04 -0.25
CA GLY A 215 9.26 -19.48 -0.37
C GLY A 215 8.80 -19.56 -1.83
N TRP A 216 7.56 -19.20 -2.09
CA TRP A 216 6.99 -19.27 -3.43
C TRP A 216 7.27 -18.03 -4.28
N ASN A 217 7.16 -18.17 -5.59
CA ASN A 217 7.18 -17.06 -6.52
C ASN A 217 5.77 -16.43 -6.58
N PRO A 218 5.64 -15.10 -6.32
CA PRO A 218 4.35 -14.42 -6.27
C PRO A 218 3.59 -14.43 -7.61
N SER A 219 4.27 -14.66 -8.74
CA SER A 219 3.62 -14.69 -10.06
C SER A 219 2.96 -16.02 -10.41
N ASN A 220 3.42 -17.14 -9.85
CA ASN A 220 2.96 -18.47 -10.24
C ASN A 220 2.50 -19.35 -9.07
N HIS A 221 2.63 -18.87 -7.82
CA HIS A 221 2.25 -19.58 -6.59
C HIS A 221 2.86 -20.99 -6.45
N LYS A 222 4.06 -21.18 -7.02
CA LYS A 222 4.89 -22.37 -6.89
C LYS A 222 6.17 -22.02 -6.15
N LEU A 223 6.81 -23.02 -5.54
CA LEU A 223 8.14 -22.84 -4.96
C LEU A 223 9.07 -22.21 -6.00
N VAL A 224 9.87 -21.23 -5.60
CA VAL A 224 10.73 -20.51 -6.53
C VAL A 224 11.73 -21.45 -7.21
N ASP A 225 11.92 -21.24 -8.51
CA ASP A 225 12.83 -22.07 -9.32
C ASP A 225 14.30 -21.70 -9.07
N LEU A 226 15.17 -22.70 -9.17
CA LEU A 226 16.63 -22.50 -9.10
C LEU A 226 17.10 -21.58 -10.24
N GLY A 227 18.01 -20.66 -9.91
CA GLY A 227 18.53 -19.67 -10.85
C GLY A 227 17.69 -18.39 -10.96
N THR A 228 16.55 -18.30 -10.28
CA THR A 228 15.73 -17.08 -10.28
C THR A 228 16.48 -15.92 -9.61
N SER A 229 16.55 -14.78 -10.29
CA SER A 229 17.17 -13.54 -9.78
C SER A 229 16.22 -12.77 -8.85
N VAL A 230 15.98 -13.34 -7.66
CA VAL A 230 15.03 -12.80 -6.68
C VAL A 230 15.43 -11.42 -6.13
N GLY A 231 16.72 -11.10 -6.10
CA GLY A 231 17.19 -9.79 -5.65
C GLY A 231 16.79 -8.65 -6.59
N ILE A 232 16.85 -8.88 -7.91
CA ILE A 232 16.40 -7.90 -8.91
C ILE A 232 14.88 -7.72 -8.81
N GLN A 233 14.13 -8.81 -8.67
CA GLN A 233 12.68 -8.76 -8.50
C GLN A 233 12.30 -7.98 -7.24
N ALA A 234 12.94 -8.25 -6.10
CA ALA A 234 12.69 -7.57 -4.84
C ALA A 234 13.09 -6.09 -4.85
N ALA A 235 14.10 -5.71 -5.64
CA ALA A 235 14.52 -4.31 -5.77
C ALA A 235 13.56 -3.48 -6.64
N GLN A 236 12.78 -4.13 -7.51
CA GLN A 236 11.84 -3.48 -8.43
C GLN A 236 10.39 -3.48 -7.93
N SER A 237 10.02 -4.48 -7.12
CA SER A 237 8.69 -4.62 -6.50
C SER A 237 8.43 -3.55 -5.44
#